data_AF-A0A8T2S387-F1
#
_entry.id   AF-A0A8T2S387-F1
#
_cell.length_a   1.000
_cell.length_b   1.000
_cell.length_c   1.000
_cell.angle_alpha   90.00
_cell.angle_beta   90.00
_cell.angle_gamma   90.00
#
_symmetry.space_group_name_H-M   'P 1'
#
loop_
_entity.id
_entity.type
_entity.pdbx_description
1 polymer ?
#
loop_
_entity_poly.entity_id
_entity_poly.type
_entity_poly.pdbx_seq_one_letter_code
_entity_poly.pdbx_strand_id
1 'polypeptide(L)'
;MKNKVIAFVGDSIGRQQYQSLMCMLTGGKDDIDVQDVGEAYGLVKQLGSVRPEGVAHRFVEANTTIIYYWSASLCDIQPLNETDPNTEYAMHIDRPVMFVQEFLRVMDVLVLNTGHHWNRGKINANKWVMHVNGQRAGSEFRTLAVARNYSMTKIVSWLDNEIMQNKTEARIYVRSLSPRHFFEGEWDSGGRCDNNMVPVEEKNVAGQIGTDAVAEDALKGTNLHLLNITYISLFRDEAHISRYRANQKGQDCLHWCLPGVPDVWNEVLYAKLLFDGETG
;
A
#
# COMPACT_ATOMS: atom_id res chain seq x y z
N MET A 1 1.08 -21.11 4.28
CA MET A 1 0.45 -20.41 3.14
C MET A 1 0.38 -21.24 1.85
N LYS A 2 0.40 -22.58 1.88
CA LYS A 2 0.23 -23.41 0.67
C LYS A 2 -1.19 -23.29 0.13
N ASN A 3 -1.37 -23.25 -1.19
CA ASN A 3 -2.67 -23.07 -1.86
C ASN A 3 -3.40 -21.78 -1.45
N LYS A 4 -2.65 -20.68 -1.27
CA LYS A 4 -3.20 -19.39 -0.82
C LYS A 4 -2.88 -18.26 -1.78
N VAL A 5 -3.74 -17.25 -1.81
CA VAL A 5 -3.55 -16.00 -2.56
C VAL A 5 -3.35 -14.85 -1.57
N ILE A 6 -2.21 -14.17 -1.68
CA ILE A 6 -1.84 -13.01 -0.86
C ILE A 6 -1.78 -11.79 -1.76
N ALA A 7 -2.53 -10.74 -1.46
CA ALA A 7 -2.55 -9.52 -2.25
C ALA A 7 -2.07 -8.31 -1.45
N PHE A 8 -1.13 -7.57 -2.02
CA PHE A 8 -0.72 -6.24 -1.56
C PHE A 8 -1.34 -5.19 -2.47
N VAL A 9 -2.25 -4.38 -1.96
CA VAL A 9 -2.92 -3.33 -2.73
C VAL A 9 -2.59 -1.97 -2.12
N GLY A 10 -1.95 -1.10 -2.90
CA GLY A 10 -1.55 0.20 -2.38
C GLY A 10 -0.55 0.96 -3.22
N ASP A 11 0.12 1.92 -2.58
CA ASP A 11 1.10 2.81 -3.22
C ASP A 11 2.50 2.17 -3.42
N SER A 12 3.50 3.00 -3.71
CA SER A 12 4.88 2.54 -3.92
C SER A 12 5.50 1.84 -2.73
N ILE A 13 5.07 2.13 -1.50
CA ILE A 13 5.56 1.44 -0.30
C ILE A 13 4.92 0.07 -0.15
N GLY A 14 3.67 -0.10 -0.60
CA GLY A 14 3.06 -1.43 -0.74
C GLY A 14 3.86 -2.31 -1.69
N ARG A 15 4.31 -1.73 -2.81
CA ARG A 15 5.20 -2.42 -3.75
C ARG A 15 6.51 -2.84 -3.11
N GLN A 16 7.13 -2.02 -2.26
CA GLN A 16 8.39 -2.38 -1.61
C GLN A 16 8.22 -3.55 -0.65
N GLN A 17 7.11 -3.60 0.09
CA GLN A 17 6.81 -4.74 0.96
C GLN A 17 6.59 -6.02 0.14
N TYR A 18 5.85 -5.92 -0.96
CA TYR A 18 5.70 -7.03 -1.90
C TYR A 18 7.06 -7.50 -2.46
N GLN A 19 7.90 -6.58 -2.95
CA GLN A 19 9.23 -6.89 -3.50
C GLN A 19 10.14 -7.54 -2.46
N SER A 20 10.12 -7.04 -1.22
CA SER A 20 10.81 -7.65 -0.08
C SER A 20 10.35 -9.10 0.12
N LEU A 21 9.05 -9.35 0.17
CA LEU A 21 8.52 -10.71 0.37
C LEU A 21 8.97 -11.65 -0.75
N MET A 22 8.92 -11.19 -2.01
CA MET A 22 9.41 -11.97 -3.14
C MET A 22 10.90 -12.32 -2.96
N CYS A 23 11.75 -11.35 -2.60
CA CYS A 23 13.17 -11.60 -2.35
C CYS A 23 13.40 -12.57 -1.18
N MET A 24 12.65 -12.45 -0.09
CA MET A 24 12.76 -13.35 1.06
C MET A 24 12.42 -14.79 0.67
N LEU A 25 11.39 -14.99 -0.17
CA LEU A 25 10.94 -16.32 -0.58
C LEU A 25 11.84 -16.96 -1.64
N THR A 26 12.41 -16.19 -2.56
CA THR A 26 13.32 -16.71 -3.60
C THR A 26 14.80 -16.69 -3.20
N GLY A 27 15.12 -16.15 -2.02
CA GLY A 27 16.50 -15.87 -1.62
C GLY A 27 17.21 -14.86 -2.53
N GLY A 28 16.45 -13.97 -3.17
CA GLY A 28 16.94 -12.95 -4.09
C GLY A 28 17.43 -13.49 -5.44
N LYS A 29 17.05 -14.71 -5.81
CA LYS A 29 17.42 -15.34 -7.09
C LYS A 29 16.24 -15.37 -8.04
N ASP A 30 16.56 -15.40 -9.34
CA ASP A 30 15.59 -15.81 -10.36
C ASP A 30 15.24 -17.27 -10.11
N ASP A 31 13.95 -17.53 -9.96
CA ASP A 31 13.41 -18.84 -9.60
C ASP A 31 12.48 -19.32 -10.72
N ILE A 32 12.85 -20.41 -11.38
CA ILE A 32 12.07 -21.00 -12.47
C ILE A 32 10.71 -21.52 -12.00
N ASP A 33 10.56 -21.75 -10.69
CA ASP A 33 9.32 -22.22 -10.07
C ASP A 33 8.40 -21.04 -9.65
N VAL A 34 8.73 -19.82 -10.06
CA VAL A 34 7.88 -18.63 -9.92
C VAL A 34 7.32 -18.22 -11.29
N GLN A 35 6.02 -18.42 -11.48
CA GLN A 35 5.33 -18.12 -12.73
C GLN A 35 4.60 -16.77 -12.67
N ASP A 36 4.74 -15.95 -13.71
CA ASP A 36 3.84 -14.81 -13.91
C ASP A 36 2.43 -15.32 -14.27
N VAL A 37 1.45 -14.90 -13.48
CA VAL A 37 0.03 -15.24 -13.65
C VAL A 37 -0.85 -13.99 -13.68
N GLY A 38 -0.27 -12.83 -14.03
CA GLY A 38 -0.97 -11.55 -14.06
C GLY A 38 -2.26 -11.57 -14.89
N GLU A 39 -2.27 -12.29 -16.01
CA GLU A 39 -3.45 -12.41 -16.89
C GLU A 39 -4.68 -12.95 -16.17
N ALA A 40 -4.51 -13.93 -15.26
CA ALA A 40 -5.61 -14.49 -14.47
C ALA A 40 -6.28 -13.48 -13.51
N TYR A 41 -5.62 -12.35 -13.28
CA TYR A 41 -6.08 -11.25 -12.42
C TYR A 41 -6.27 -9.94 -13.20
N GLY A 42 -6.36 -10.00 -14.54
CA GLY A 42 -6.51 -8.81 -15.38
C GLY A 42 -5.29 -7.88 -15.40
N LEU A 43 -4.14 -8.33 -14.89
CA LEU A 43 -2.91 -7.53 -14.76
C LEU A 43 -2.03 -7.62 -16.01
N VAL A 44 -2.67 -7.42 -17.18
CA VAL A 44 -1.96 -7.39 -18.46
C VAL A 44 -1.50 -5.97 -18.72
N LYS A 45 -0.23 -5.80 -19.09
CA LYS A 45 0.31 -4.50 -19.48
C LYS A 45 -0.46 -3.99 -20.70
N GLN A 46 -1.27 -2.95 -20.52
CA GLN A 46 -1.97 -2.32 -21.64
C GLN A 46 -1.00 -1.70 -22.65
N LEU A 47 -1.39 -1.69 -23.92
CA LEU A 47 -0.60 -1.14 -25.01
C LEU A 47 -0.35 0.37 -24.77
N GLY A 48 0.92 0.78 -24.76
CA GLY A 48 1.31 2.17 -24.49
C GLY A 48 1.51 2.52 -23.01
N SER A 49 1.09 1.66 -22.08
CA SER A 49 1.37 1.87 -20.66
C SER A 49 2.85 1.67 -20.35
N VAL A 50 3.43 2.63 -19.62
CA VAL A 50 4.86 2.55 -19.20
C VAL A 50 5.08 1.39 -18.24
N ARG A 51 4.08 1.03 -17.44
CA ARG A 51 4.10 -0.07 -16.45
C ARG A 51 2.72 -0.74 -16.36
N PRO A 52 2.65 -2.05 -16.04
CA PRO A 52 1.39 -2.70 -15.69
C PRO A 52 0.83 -2.14 -14.36
N GLU A 53 -0.49 -2.19 -14.18
CA GLU A 53 -1.17 -1.75 -12.96
C GLU A 53 -0.87 -2.64 -11.74
N GLY A 54 -0.29 -3.81 -11.97
CA GLY A 54 0.10 -4.75 -10.93
C GLY A 54 0.92 -5.89 -11.50
N VAL A 55 1.26 -6.85 -10.65
CA VAL A 55 1.88 -8.13 -11.01
C VAL A 55 1.30 -9.23 -10.13
N ALA A 56 1.22 -10.46 -10.64
CA ALA A 56 0.86 -11.63 -9.87
C ALA A 56 1.83 -12.76 -10.16
N HIS A 57 2.46 -13.30 -9.11
CA HIS A 57 3.45 -14.36 -9.24
C HIS A 57 3.02 -15.58 -8.42
N ARG A 58 3.03 -16.75 -9.04
CA ARG A 58 2.67 -18.02 -8.41
C ARG A 58 3.91 -18.87 -8.18
N PHE A 59 4.13 -19.24 -6.93
CA PHE A 59 5.11 -20.23 -6.51
C PHE A 59 4.52 -21.62 -6.75
N VAL A 60 5.08 -22.36 -7.70
CA VAL A 60 4.51 -23.61 -8.23
C VAL A 60 4.43 -24.69 -7.15
N GLU A 61 5.51 -24.92 -6.40
CA GLU A 61 5.57 -25.99 -5.38
C GLU A 61 4.54 -25.79 -4.26
N ALA A 62 4.37 -24.55 -3.81
CA ALA A 62 3.42 -24.21 -2.76
C ALA A 62 2.00 -23.97 -3.30
N ASN A 63 1.86 -23.82 -4.64
CA ASN A 63 0.68 -23.31 -5.31
C ASN A 63 0.15 -22.02 -4.64
N THR A 64 1.08 -21.11 -4.31
CA THR A 64 0.78 -19.85 -3.61
C THR A 64 0.96 -18.70 -4.58
N THR A 65 -0.05 -17.84 -4.71
CA THR A 65 0.03 -16.65 -5.55
C THR A 65 0.23 -15.41 -4.68
N ILE A 66 1.21 -14.57 -5.04
CA ILE A 66 1.44 -13.28 -4.41
C ILE A 66 1.23 -12.19 -5.44
N ILE A 67 0.32 -11.27 -5.12
CA ILE A 67 -0.14 -10.21 -6.01
C ILE A 67 0.29 -8.86 -5.44
N TYR A 68 0.72 -7.98 -6.33
CA TYR A 68 0.77 -6.56 -6.07
C TYR A 68 -0.15 -5.82 -7.04
N TYR A 69 -1.01 -4.93 -6.52
CA TYR A 69 -1.83 -4.03 -7.32
C TYR A 69 -1.57 -2.57 -6.92
N TRP A 70 -1.27 -1.72 -7.89
CA TRP A 70 -1.07 -0.29 -7.70
C TRP A 70 -2.42 0.40 -7.50
N SER A 71 -2.66 0.85 -6.26
CA SER A 71 -3.75 1.79 -5.96
C SER A 71 -3.29 2.77 -4.90
N ALA A 72 -2.77 3.91 -5.36
CA ALA A 72 -2.17 4.90 -4.47
C ALA A 72 -3.16 5.48 -3.43
N SER A 73 -4.44 5.54 -3.74
CA SER A 73 -5.49 6.05 -2.85
C SER A 73 -6.42 4.97 -2.29
N LEU A 74 -6.32 3.73 -2.77
CA LEU A 74 -7.28 2.63 -2.54
C LEU A 74 -8.70 2.89 -3.06
N CYS A 75 -8.97 4.04 -3.67
CA CYS A 75 -10.28 4.40 -4.19
C CYS A 75 -10.50 3.78 -5.57
N ASP A 76 -11.77 3.58 -5.93
CA ASP A 76 -12.15 3.40 -7.33
C ASP A 76 -11.92 4.69 -8.12
N ILE A 77 -11.25 4.58 -9.26
CA ILE A 77 -10.88 5.70 -10.12
C ILE A 77 -11.35 5.38 -11.53
N GLN A 78 -12.24 6.23 -12.06
CA GLN A 78 -12.85 6.05 -13.37
C GLN A 78 -12.64 7.29 -14.24
N PRO A 79 -12.33 7.16 -15.53
CA PRO A 79 -12.27 8.31 -16.42
C PRO A 79 -13.64 8.98 -16.51
N LEU A 80 -13.70 10.32 -16.44
CA LEU A 80 -14.96 11.04 -16.66
C LEU A 80 -15.39 11.02 -18.13
N ASN A 81 -14.44 10.84 -19.04
CA ASN A 81 -14.69 10.61 -20.46
C ASN A 81 -13.70 9.56 -21.00
N GLU A 82 -14.17 8.34 -21.23
CA GLU A 82 -13.37 7.20 -21.71
C GLU A 82 -12.69 7.46 -23.08
N THR A 83 -13.24 8.35 -23.89
CA THR A 83 -12.72 8.64 -25.23
C THR A 83 -11.66 9.74 -25.27
N ASP A 84 -11.52 10.52 -24.20
CA ASP A 84 -10.57 11.62 -24.12
C ASP A 84 -9.32 11.22 -23.31
N PRO A 85 -8.14 11.07 -23.94
CA PRO A 85 -6.92 10.73 -23.23
C PRO A 85 -6.45 11.81 -22.24
N ASN A 86 -7.02 13.03 -22.32
CA ASN A 86 -6.72 14.13 -21.41
C ASN A 86 -7.76 14.32 -20.30
N THR A 87 -8.75 13.43 -20.19
CA THR A 87 -9.85 13.54 -19.25
C THR A 87 -9.38 13.64 -17.78
N GLU A 88 -10.24 14.24 -16.96
CA GLU A 88 -10.17 14.12 -15.51
C GLU A 88 -10.75 12.76 -15.08
N TYR A 89 -10.35 12.28 -13.90
CA TYR A 89 -10.81 11.00 -13.38
C TYR A 89 -11.63 11.21 -12.11
N ALA A 90 -12.81 10.59 -12.05
CA ALA A 90 -13.60 10.48 -10.84
C ALA A 90 -12.92 9.53 -9.87
N MET A 91 -12.42 10.08 -8.76
CA MET A 91 -11.88 9.33 -7.63
C MET A 91 -13.00 9.16 -6.59
N HIS A 92 -13.62 7.98 -6.57
CA HIS A 92 -14.71 7.65 -5.66
C HIS A 92 -14.17 7.33 -4.27
N ILE A 93 -14.19 8.33 -3.38
CA ILE A 93 -13.63 8.25 -2.04
C ILE A 93 -14.50 7.45 -1.06
N ASP A 94 -15.58 6.84 -1.54
CA ASP A 94 -16.57 6.11 -0.75
C ASP A 94 -16.59 4.61 -1.04
N ARG A 95 -15.74 4.12 -1.96
CA ARG A 95 -15.66 2.70 -2.34
C ARG A 95 -14.24 2.28 -2.72
N PRO A 96 -13.88 1.00 -2.50
CA PRO A 96 -12.54 0.51 -2.79
C PRO A 96 -12.26 0.42 -4.28
N VAL A 97 -10.99 0.39 -4.65
CA VAL A 97 -10.53 0.18 -6.04
C VAL A 97 -11.16 -1.07 -6.67
N MET A 98 -11.50 -0.99 -7.96
CA MET A 98 -12.20 -2.06 -8.69
C MET A 98 -11.54 -3.43 -8.55
N PHE A 99 -10.21 -3.48 -8.58
CA PHE A 99 -9.47 -4.73 -8.39
C PHE A 99 -9.84 -5.46 -7.08
N VAL A 100 -9.99 -4.72 -5.98
CA VAL A 100 -10.42 -5.32 -4.71
C VAL A 100 -11.88 -5.77 -4.80
N GLN A 101 -12.77 -4.96 -5.40
CA GLN A 101 -14.17 -5.34 -5.57
C GLN A 101 -14.33 -6.64 -6.37
N GLU A 102 -13.50 -6.84 -7.40
CA GLU A 102 -13.57 -7.99 -8.31
C GLU A 102 -12.93 -9.25 -7.72
N PHE A 103 -11.73 -9.12 -7.12
CA PHE A 103 -10.91 -10.27 -6.74
C PHE A 103 -10.90 -10.59 -5.24
N LEU A 104 -11.58 -9.83 -4.37
CA LEU A 104 -11.57 -10.08 -2.91
C LEU A 104 -11.94 -11.52 -2.54
N ARG A 105 -12.85 -12.15 -3.27
CA ARG A 105 -13.34 -13.50 -2.97
C ARG A 105 -12.32 -14.61 -3.21
N VAL A 106 -11.30 -14.35 -4.04
CA VAL A 106 -10.24 -15.33 -4.33
C VAL A 106 -8.97 -15.06 -3.52
N MET A 107 -8.96 -14.01 -2.70
CA MET A 107 -7.84 -13.68 -1.82
C MET A 107 -8.01 -14.37 -0.47
N ASP A 108 -6.92 -14.90 0.08
CA ASP A 108 -6.88 -15.40 1.45
C ASP A 108 -6.29 -14.38 2.43
N VAL A 109 -5.41 -13.51 1.93
CA VAL A 109 -4.81 -12.42 2.70
C VAL A 109 -4.79 -11.17 1.83
N LEU A 110 -5.28 -10.05 2.37
CA LEU A 110 -5.26 -8.74 1.71
C LEU A 110 -4.55 -7.73 2.61
N VAL A 111 -3.45 -7.15 2.12
CA VAL A 111 -2.70 -6.10 2.81
C VAL A 111 -2.89 -4.78 2.06
N LEU A 112 -3.53 -3.83 2.73
CA LEU A 112 -3.86 -2.52 2.18
C LEU A 112 -2.92 -1.45 2.73
N ASN A 113 -2.50 -0.51 1.88
CA ASN A 113 -1.82 0.69 2.35
C ASN A 113 -2.08 1.92 1.49
N THR A 114 -2.17 3.09 2.14
CA THR A 114 -2.21 4.39 1.45
C THR A 114 -1.83 5.53 2.39
N GLY A 115 -1.21 6.57 1.85
CA GLY A 115 -0.93 7.79 2.60
C GLY A 115 -0.17 8.83 1.81
N HIS A 116 1.02 8.49 1.31
CA HIS A 116 1.93 9.48 0.72
C HIS A 116 1.38 10.19 -0.52
N HIS A 117 0.41 9.58 -1.22
CA HIS A 117 -0.26 10.17 -2.38
C HIS A 117 -1.45 11.07 -2.05
N TRP A 118 -1.88 11.16 -0.78
CA TRP A 118 -2.91 12.11 -0.33
C TRP A 118 -2.33 13.52 -0.15
N ASN A 119 -1.77 14.08 -1.22
CA ASN A 119 -1.26 15.45 -1.28
C ASN A 119 -1.71 16.15 -2.58
N ARG A 120 -1.82 17.49 -2.54
CA ARG A 120 -2.42 18.27 -3.66
C ARG A 120 -1.65 18.08 -4.96
N GLY A 121 -0.33 17.99 -4.89
CA GLY A 121 0.52 17.78 -6.06
C GLY A 121 0.19 16.47 -6.78
N LYS A 122 0.03 15.37 -6.03
CA LYS A 122 -0.33 14.06 -6.61
C LYS A 122 -1.76 14.02 -7.10
N ILE A 123 -2.73 14.56 -6.36
CA ILE A 123 -4.13 14.62 -6.82
C ILE A 123 -4.24 15.38 -8.14
N ASN A 124 -3.61 16.55 -8.24
CA ASN A 124 -3.63 17.37 -9.46
C ASN A 124 -2.87 16.71 -10.62
N ALA A 125 -1.68 16.14 -10.36
CA ALA A 125 -0.89 15.48 -11.40
C ALA A 125 -1.60 14.27 -12.02
N ASN A 126 -2.44 13.57 -11.23
CA ASN A 126 -3.26 12.47 -11.73
C ASN A 126 -4.64 12.93 -12.24
N LYS A 127 -4.95 14.23 -12.22
CA LYS A 127 -6.25 14.81 -12.63
C LYS A 127 -7.45 14.17 -11.89
N TRP A 128 -7.27 13.85 -10.61
CA TRP A 128 -8.31 13.22 -9.79
C TRP A 128 -9.29 14.25 -9.23
N VAL A 129 -10.57 14.02 -9.47
CA VAL A 129 -11.69 14.79 -8.92
C VAL A 129 -12.44 13.88 -7.96
N MET A 130 -12.58 14.31 -6.71
CA MET A 130 -13.25 13.48 -5.70
C MET A 130 -14.74 13.35 -5.98
N HIS A 131 -15.26 12.13 -5.88
CA HIS A 131 -16.66 11.79 -6.01
C HIS A 131 -17.15 10.99 -4.79
N VAL A 132 -18.43 11.15 -4.46
CA VAL A 132 -19.17 10.37 -3.47
C VAL A 132 -20.54 10.04 -4.06
N ASN A 133 -20.97 8.78 -3.99
CA ASN A 133 -22.23 8.30 -4.56
C ASN A 133 -22.41 8.68 -6.05
N GLY A 134 -21.33 8.62 -6.83
CA GLY A 134 -21.35 8.96 -8.26
C GLY A 134 -21.24 10.46 -8.58
N GLN A 135 -21.39 11.34 -7.60
CA GLN A 135 -21.41 12.79 -7.82
C GLN A 135 -20.13 13.46 -7.31
N ARG A 136 -19.77 14.60 -7.91
CA ARG A 136 -18.62 15.39 -7.47
C ARG A 136 -18.80 15.79 -6.00
N ALA A 137 -17.79 15.49 -5.19
CA ALA A 137 -17.80 15.71 -3.76
C ALA A 137 -17.84 17.20 -3.42
N GLY A 138 -18.50 17.55 -2.32
CA GLY A 138 -18.69 18.94 -1.90
C GLY A 138 -17.48 19.55 -1.19
N SER A 139 -17.67 20.76 -0.67
CA SER A 139 -16.63 21.53 0.02
C SER A 139 -16.14 20.92 1.34
N GLU A 140 -16.86 19.96 1.90
CA GLU A 140 -16.50 19.23 3.10
C GLU A 140 -15.20 18.44 2.94
N PHE A 141 -14.83 18.05 1.71
CA PHE A 141 -13.59 17.32 1.41
C PHE A 141 -12.44 18.23 0.93
N ARG A 142 -12.49 19.53 1.26
CA ARG A 142 -11.46 20.51 0.87
C ARG A 142 -10.06 20.21 1.41
N THR A 143 -9.96 19.49 2.54
CA THR A 143 -8.66 19.06 3.07
C THR A 143 -8.44 17.59 2.75
N LEU A 144 -7.22 17.25 2.33
CA LEU A 144 -6.86 15.87 1.98
C LEU A 144 -6.82 14.96 3.20
N ALA A 145 -6.62 15.51 4.40
CA ALA A 145 -6.73 14.76 5.65
C ALA A 145 -8.18 14.29 5.89
N VAL A 146 -9.18 15.17 5.70
CA VAL A 146 -10.59 14.80 5.84
C VAL A 146 -10.99 13.79 4.75
N ALA A 147 -10.58 14.02 3.51
CA ALA A 147 -10.87 13.08 2.41
C ALA A 147 -10.22 11.70 2.63
N ARG A 148 -8.95 11.65 3.05
CA ARG A 148 -8.26 10.39 3.38
C ARG A 148 -8.96 9.66 4.52
N ASN A 149 -9.31 10.37 5.58
CA ASN A 149 -10.00 9.77 6.73
C ASN A 149 -11.35 9.17 6.32
N TYR A 150 -12.18 9.96 5.62
CA TYR A 150 -13.45 9.47 5.09
C TYR A 150 -13.28 8.24 4.20
N SER A 151 -12.31 8.28 3.29
CA SER A 151 -12.05 7.17 2.37
C SER A 151 -11.62 5.90 3.08
N MET A 152 -10.68 5.99 4.01
CA MET A 152 -10.23 4.85 4.81
C MET A 152 -11.40 4.25 5.59
N THR A 153 -12.21 5.07 6.26
CA THR A 153 -13.40 4.60 6.98
C THR A 153 -14.39 3.88 6.06
N LYS A 154 -14.65 4.42 4.86
CA LYS A 154 -15.59 3.82 3.91
C LYS A 154 -15.09 2.51 3.32
N ILE A 155 -13.82 2.46 2.93
CA ILE A 155 -13.18 1.25 2.39
C ILE A 155 -13.14 0.15 3.44
N VAL A 156 -12.70 0.47 4.67
CA VAL A 156 -12.65 -0.49 5.77
C VAL A 156 -14.05 -0.98 6.14
N SER A 157 -15.04 -0.07 6.24
CA SER A 157 -16.43 -0.46 6.51
C SER A 157 -17.01 -1.38 5.42
N TRP A 158 -16.68 -1.13 4.16
CA TRP A 158 -17.10 -1.99 3.06
C TRP A 158 -16.51 -3.39 3.18
N LEU A 159 -15.20 -3.49 3.45
CA LEU A 159 -14.50 -4.78 3.62
C LEU A 159 -15.03 -5.56 4.84
N ASP A 160 -15.25 -4.87 5.96
CA ASP A 160 -15.83 -5.48 7.16
C ASP A 160 -17.23 -6.04 6.87
N ASN A 161 -18.03 -5.30 6.11
CA ASN A 161 -19.34 -5.77 5.68
C ASN A 161 -19.26 -6.98 4.72
N GLU A 162 -18.26 -7.06 3.84
CA GLU A 162 -18.05 -8.26 3.02
C GLU A 162 -17.71 -9.49 3.87
N ILE A 163 -16.95 -9.33 4.96
CA ILE A 163 -16.69 -10.38 5.95
C ILE A 163 -17.97 -10.75 6.70
N MET A 164 -18.69 -9.78 7.28
CA MET A 164 -19.92 -10.02 8.06
C MET A 164 -21.04 -10.67 7.24
N GLN A 165 -21.06 -10.43 5.93
CA GLN A 165 -22.01 -11.06 5.00
C GLN A 165 -21.52 -12.43 4.48
N ASN A 166 -20.41 -12.97 5.02
CA ASN A 166 -19.77 -14.22 4.60
C ASN A 166 -19.47 -14.26 3.09
N LYS A 167 -19.12 -13.12 2.49
CA LYS A 167 -18.75 -13.06 1.06
C LYS A 167 -17.27 -13.33 0.83
N THR A 168 -16.45 -13.24 1.88
CA THR A 168 -15.03 -13.56 1.86
C THR A 168 -14.59 -14.11 3.22
N GLU A 169 -13.58 -14.97 3.21
CA GLU A 169 -12.87 -15.47 4.40
C GLU A 169 -11.46 -14.87 4.50
N ALA A 170 -11.15 -13.86 3.68
CA ALA A 170 -9.84 -13.24 3.62
C ALA A 170 -9.46 -12.61 4.97
N ARG A 171 -8.21 -12.81 5.40
CA ARG A 171 -7.63 -12.01 6.49
C ARG A 171 -7.14 -10.68 5.94
N ILE A 172 -7.76 -9.60 6.39
CA ILE A 172 -7.51 -8.27 5.82
C ILE A 172 -6.73 -7.43 6.82
N TYR A 173 -5.58 -6.94 6.38
CA TYR A 173 -4.69 -6.07 7.13
C TYR A 173 -4.67 -4.68 6.50
N VAL A 174 -4.92 -3.64 7.29
CA VAL A 174 -4.57 -2.27 6.92
C VAL A 174 -3.21 -1.95 7.52
N ARG A 175 -2.22 -1.72 6.68
CA ARG A 175 -0.88 -1.34 7.11
C ARG A 175 -0.83 0.15 7.42
N SER A 176 -0.29 0.48 8.57
CA SER A 176 -0.09 1.88 8.98
C SER A 176 0.93 2.60 8.08
N LEU A 177 0.93 3.93 8.14
CA LEU A 177 1.79 4.79 7.34
C LEU A 177 3.29 4.48 7.54
N SER A 178 4.03 4.36 6.44
CA SER A 178 5.49 4.32 6.49
C SER A 178 6.02 5.73 6.75
N PRO A 179 6.96 5.91 7.70
CA PRO A 179 7.55 7.22 7.93
C PRO A 179 8.47 7.64 6.78
N ARG A 180 8.77 8.94 6.76
CA ARG A 180 9.77 9.58 5.90
C ARG A 180 10.74 10.34 6.80
N HIS A 181 12.03 10.33 6.47
CA HIS A 181 13.07 10.95 7.30
C HIS A 181 13.83 12.01 6.52
N PHE A 182 13.24 13.18 6.34
CA PHE A 182 13.95 14.32 5.76
C PHE A 182 14.58 15.17 6.85
N PHE A 183 15.86 15.46 6.70
CA PHE A 183 16.63 16.39 7.52
C PHE A 183 17.07 17.58 6.67
N GLU A 184 17.22 18.75 7.30
CA GLU A 184 17.72 19.99 6.67
C GLU A 184 16.90 20.48 5.46
N GLY A 185 15.64 20.04 5.35
CA GLY A 185 14.72 20.41 4.28
C GLY A 185 13.69 19.32 4.05
N GLU A 186 12.90 19.45 3.00
CA GLU A 186 11.92 18.47 2.54
C GLU A 186 12.31 17.92 1.16
N TRP A 187 11.50 17.02 0.62
CA TRP A 187 11.71 16.38 -0.68
C TRP A 187 11.96 17.36 -1.85
N ASP A 188 11.45 18.59 -1.77
CA ASP A 188 11.55 19.65 -2.78
C ASP A 188 12.46 20.82 -2.39
N SER A 189 12.99 20.82 -1.17
CA SER A 189 13.78 21.93 -0.61
C SER A 189 15.18 21.51 -0.16
N GLY A 190 15.69 20.40 -0.71
CA GLY A 190 17.07 19.93 -0.49
C GLY A 190 17.24 19.01 0.71
N GLY A 191 16.15 18.48 1.27
CA GLY A 191 16.18 17.56 2.39
C GLY A 191 16.91 16.25 2.10
N ARG A 192 17.50 15.67 3.14
CA ARG A 192 18.42 14.53 3.07
C ARG A 192 18.14 13.49 4.14
N CYS A 193 18.65 12.28 3.95
CA CYS A 193 18.55 11.13 4.85
C CYS A 193 19.86 10.32 4.92
N ASP A 194 20.96 10.82 4.36
CA ASP A 194 22.31 10.24 4.52
C ASP A 194 23.06 10.76 5.75
N ASN A 195 22.36 11.43 6.67
CA ASN A 195 22.96 12.10 7.82
C ASN A 195 23.44 11.12 8.90
N ASN A 196 22.81 9.96 9.05
CA ASN A 196 23.14 8.95 10.05
C ASN A 196 23.20 7.56 9.40
N MET A 197 24.32 6.85 9.58
CA MET A 197 24.48 5.46 9.10
C MET A 197 24.43 4.41 10.23
N VAL A 198 24.18 4.85 11.46
CA VAL A 198 24.08 3.97 12.64
C VAL A 198 22.62 3.91 13.06
N PRO A 199 22.02 2.70 13.18
CA PRO A 199 20.69 2.55 13.77
C PRO A 199 20.72 3.15 15.17
N VAL A 200 19.90 4.17 15.41
CA VAL A 200 19.98 4.91 16.67
C VAL A 200 19.09 4.20 17.70
N GLU A 201 19.72 3.53 18.66
CA GLU A 201 19.04 2.80 19.75
C GLU A 201 18.27 3.74 20.69
N GLU A 202 18.72 4.99 20.84
CA GLU A 202 18.11 6.01 21.69
C GLU A 202 17.67 7.24 20.88
N LYS A 203 16.63 7.09 20.05
CA LYS A 203 15.89 8.25 19.55
C LYS A 203 14.75 8.58 20.48
N ASN A 204 14.73 9.82 20.93
CA ASN A 204 13.51 10.37 21.51
C ASN A 204 12.48 10.61 20.39
N VAL A 205 11.77 9.55 19.99
CA VAL A 205 10.57 9.62 19.16
C VAL A 205 9.33 9.98 20.00
N ALA A 206 9.49 10.29 21.31
CA ALA A 206 8.40 10.71 22.19
C ALA A 206 7.94 12.13 21.80
N GLY A 207 7.08 12.17 20.79
CA GLY A 207 6.62 13.37 20.09
C GLY A 207 6.19 13.05 18.65
N GLN A 208 6.74 11.98 18.08
CA GLN A 208 6.28 11.30 16.87
C GLN A 208 5.43 10.06 17.20
N ILE A 209 4.92 9.96 18.44
CA ILE A 209 3.84 9.04 18.84
C ILE A 209 2.53 9.56 18.23
N GLY A 210 2.53 9.69 16.91
CA GLY A 210 1.35 9.68 16.08
C GLY A 210 1.39 8.35 15.39
N THR A 211 0.70 7.38 15.97
CA THR A 211 0.20 6.25 15.20
C THR A 211 -0.49 6.77 13.94
N ASP A 212 -0.62 5.97 12.89
CA ASP A 212 -1.45 6.36 11.75
C ASP A 212 -2.92 6.38 12.19
N ALA A 213 -3.32 7.45 12.89
CA ALA A 213 -4.62 7.57 13.55
C ALA A 213 -5.76 7.38 12.55
N VAL A 214 -5.55 7.75 11.29
CA VAL A 214 -6.51 7.48 10.22
C VAL A 214 -6.71 5.97 10.01
N ALA A 215 -5.64 5.18 9.96
CA ALA A 215 -5.74 3.73 9.83
C ALA A 215 -6.31 3.10 11.12
N GLU A 216 -5.88 3.55 12.29
CA GLU A 216 -6.36 3.04 13.57
C GLU A 216 -7.85 3.35 13.81
N ASP A 217 -8.27 4.60 13.56
CA ASP A 217 -9.65 5.03 13.72
C ASP A 217 -10.58 4.31 12.73
N ALA A 218 -10.14 4.12 11.48
CA ALA A 218 -10.94 3.41 10.48
C ALA A 218 -11.22 1.95 10.88
N LEU A 219 -10.31 1.31 11.62
CA LEU A 219 -10.42 -0.08 12.05
C LEU A 219 -11.24 -0.27 13.34
N LYS A 220 -11.54 0.80 14.10
CA LYS A 220 -12.26 0.70 15.37
C LYS A 220 -13.61 0.03 15.19
N GLY A 221 -13.81 -1.09 15.90
CA GLY A 221 -15.08 -1.84 15.88
C GLY A 221 -15.27 -2.72 14.65
N THR A 222 -14.23 -2.96 13.85
CA THR A 222 -14.25 -3.85 12.68
C THR A 222 -13.52 -5.16 12.96
N ASN A 223 -13.71 -6.15 12.08
CA ASN A 223 -13.00 -7.43 12.10
C ASN A 223 -11.68 -7.40 11.32
N LEU A 224 -11.25 -6.24 10.84
CA LEU A 224 -10.00 -6.06 10.11
C LEU A 224 -8.84 -5.80 11.08
N HIS A 225 -7.63 -6.10 10.62
CA HIS A 225 -6.44 -6.05 11.46
C HIS A 225 -5.51 -4.88 11.11
N LEU A 226 -4.92 -4.26 12.12
CA LEU A 226 -3.86 -3.27 11.93
C LEU A 226 -2.51 -3.98 11.76
N LEU A 227 -1.83 -3.77 10.64
CA LEU A 227 -0.41 -4.07 10.50
C LEU A 227 0.39 -2.80 10.88
N ASN A 228 0.60 -2.61 12.18
CA ASN A 228 1.28 -1.43 12.72
C ASN A 228 2.79 -1.53 12.51
N ILE A 229 3.30 -0.74 11.56
CA ILE A 229 4.73 -0.66 11.22
C ILE A 229 5.32 0.71 11.50
N THR A 230 4.48 1.72 11.79
CA THR A 230 4.90 3.12 11.82
C THR A 230 5.95 3.34 12.90
N TYR A 231 5.65 2.91 14.13
CA TYR A 231 6.53 3.13 15.28
C TYR A 231 7.91 2.47 15.10
N ILE A 232 7.94 1.19 14.74
CA ILE A 232 9.21 0.46 14.53
C ILE A 232 10.05 1.04 13.38
N SER A 233 9.39 1.66 12.39
CA SER A 233 10.08 2.21 11.22
C SER A 233 10.63 3.62 11.47
N LEU A 234 10.15 4.36 12.48
CA LEU A 234 10.65 5.70 12.84
C LEU A 234 12.11 5.68 13.33
N PHE A 235 12.55 4.53 13.84
CA PHE A 235 13.92 4.36 14.32
C PHE A 235 14.93 4.12 13.19
N ARG A 236 14.44 3.91 11.97
CA ARG A 236 15.24 3.33 10.88
C ARG A 236 15.62 4.33 9.79
N ASP A 237 15.83 5.60 10.13
CA ASP A 237 16.17 6.63 9.15
C ASP A 237 17.38 6.31 8.26
N GLU A 238 18.31 5.49 8.76
CA GLU A 238 19.49 5.03 8.03
C GLU A 238 19.18 4.08 6.87
N ALA A 239 17.97 3.52 6.80
CA ALA A 239 17.60 2.47 5.87
C ALA A 239 16.93 2.97 4.57
N HIS A 240 16.81 4.28 4.38
CA HIS A 240 16.27 4.86 3.15
C HIS A 240 17.24 4.73 1.96
N ILE A 241 16.68 4.73 0.74
CA ILE A 241 17.49 4.67 -0.49
C ILE A 241 18.43 5.88 -0.61
N SER A 242 18.01 7.04 -0.10
CA SER A 242 18.79 8.27 -0.11
C SER A 242 19.25 8.62 -1.55
N ARG A 243 20.54 8.88 -1.76
CA ARG A 243 21.15 9.25 -3.04
C ARG A 243 21.36 8.08 -4.00
N TYR A 244 21.11 6.84 -3.57
CA TYR A 244 21.41 5.64 -4.35
C TYR A 244 20.30 5.26 -5.33
N ARG A 245 19.30 6.13 -5.54
CA ARG A 245 18.27 5.97 -6.57
C ARG A 245 18.76 6.49 -7.91
N ALA A 246 18.82 5.61 -8.92
CA ALA A 246 19.22 5.97 -10.27
C ALA A 246 18.36 7.11 -10.84
N ASN A 247 19.01 8.07 -11.52
CA ASN A 247 18.40 9.17 -12.27
C ASN A 247 17.48 10.09 -11.44
N GLN A 248 17.73 10.24 -10.12
CA GLN A 248 16.97 11.15 -9.27
C GLN A 248 17.71 12.46 -8.98
N LYS A 249 16.98 13.57 -9.00
CA LYS A 249 17.41 14.84 -8.39
C LYS A 249 17.03 14.83 -6.91
N GLY A 250 17.98 15.14 -6.02
CA GLY A 250 17.77 15.08 -4.57
C GLY A 250 17.83 13.64 -4.02
N GLN A 251 17.46 13.46 -2.75
CA GLN A 251 17.48 12.16 -2.07
C GLN A 251 16.09 11.55 -1.94
N ASP A 252 16.02 10.22 -1.98
CA ASP A 252 14.81 9.45 -1.69
C ASP A 252 14.78 9.04 -0.21
N CYS A 253 14.11 9.86 0.60
CA CYS A 253 13.93 9.64 2.04
C CYS A 253 12.53 9.15 2.39
N LEU A 254 11.89 8.49 1.42
CA LEU A 254 10.56 7.90 1.53
C LEU A 254 10.64 6.39 1.30
N HIS A 255 11.34 5.95 0.26
CA HIS A 255 11.50 4.55 -0.06
C HIS A 255 12.69 3.94 0.70
N TRP A 256 12.60 2.62 0.91
CA TRP A 256 13.56 1.83 1.68
C TRP A 256 14.50 1.02 0.79
N CYS A 257 15.73 0.80 1.24
CA CYS A 257 16.60 -0.20 0.66
C CYS A 257 16.02 -1.62 0.85
N LEU A 258 16.33 -2.52 -0.08
CA LEU A 258 16.06 -3.96 0.03
C LEU A 258 17.37 -4.74 -0.16
N PRO A 259 17.73 -5.70 0.70
CA PRO A 259 17.03 -6.07 1.95
C PRO A 259 17.03 -4.92 2.97
N GLY A 260 16.07 -4.91 3.90
CA GLY A 260 15.92 -3.81 4.85
C GLY A 260 14.60 -3.77 5.62
N VAL A 261 14.13 -2.56 5.94
CA VAL A 261 12.95 -2.32 6.78
C VAL A 261 11.68 -3.06 6.30
N PRO A 262 11.38 -3.16 4.99
CA PRO A 262 10.22 -3.92 4.53
C PRO A 262 10.29 -5.43 4.83
N ASP A 263 11.48 -6.01 5.05
CA ASP A 263 11.63 -7.42 5.45
C ASP A 263 11.03 -7.62 6.86
N VAL A 264 11.31 -6.70 7.78
CA VAL A 264 10.72 -6.70 9.14
C VAL A 264 9.20 -6.57 9.08
N TRP A 265 8.65 -5.79 8.14
CA TRP A 265 7.20 -5.70 7.99
C TRP A 265 6.58 -7.04 7.56
N ASN A 266 7.28 -7.79 6.70
CA ASN A 266 6.87 -9.12 6.28
C ASN A 266 7.03 -10.15 7.40
N GLU A 267 8.04 -10.04 8.25
CA GLU A 267 8.16 -10.86 9.47
C GLU A 267 7.01 -10.59 10.45
N VAL A 268 6.63 -9.32 10.66
CA VAL A 268 5.47 -8.96 11.50
C VAL A 268 4.17 -9.49 10.90
N LEU A 269 3.98 -9.39 9.58
CA LEU A 269 2.83 -9.97 8.89
C LEU A 269 2.80 -11.50 9.05
N TYR A 270 3.94 -12.16 8.84
CA TYR A 270 4.08 -13.61 9.00
C TYR A 270 3.72 -14.05 10.42
N ALA A 271 4.25 -13.36 11.44
CA ALA A 271 3.92 -13.63 12.83
C ALA A 271 2.41 -13.51 13.09
N LYS A 272 1.76 -12.44 12.61
CA LYS A 272 0.29 -12.30 12.73
C LYS A 272 -0.45 -13.45 12.05
N LEU A 273 -0.05 -13.84 10.84
CA LEU A 273 -0.68 -14.94 10.11
C LEU A 273 -0.53 -16.30 10.83
N LEU A 274 0.58 -16.54 11.54
CA LEU A 274 0.75 -17.73 12.36
C LEU A 274 -0.20 -17.73 13.56
N PHE A 275 -0.20 -16.65 14.35
CA PHE A 275 -1.01 -16.58 15.58
C PHE A 275 -2.51 -16.52 15.30
N ASP A 276 -2.92 -15.82 14.25
CA ASP A 276 -4.34 -15.78 13.82
C ASP A 276 -4.80 -17.12 13.20
N GLY A 277 -3.88 -18.03 12.91
CA GLY A 277 -4.17 -19.37 12.36
C GLY A 277 -4.34 -20.48 13.39
N GLU A 278 -3.96 -20.25 14.66
CA GLU A 278 -4.06 -21.27 15.74
C GLU A 278 -5.39 -21.21 16.50
N THR A 279 -6.27 -20.24 16.21
CA THR A 279 -7.57 -20.06 16.85
C THR A 279 -8.78 -20.54 16.03
N GLY A 280 -8.55 -21.32 14.96
CA GLY A 280 -9.59 -21.86 14.08
C GLY A 280 -9.61 -23.39 14.05
#